data_AF-A0A1G6X574-F1
#
_entry.id   AF-A0A1G6X574-F1
#
_cell.length_a   1.000
_cell.length_b   1.000
_cell.length_c   1.000
_cell.angle_alpha   90.00
_cell.angle_beta   90.00
_cell.angle_gamma   90.00
#
_symmetry.space_group_name_H-M   'P 1'
#
loop_
_entity.id
_entity.type
_entity.pdbx_description
1 polymer ?
#
loop_
_entity_poly.entity_id
_entity_poly.type
_entity_poly.pdbx_seq_one_letter_code
_entity_poly.pdbx_strand_id
1 'polypeptide(L)'
;MVVMYKLSLLFLLITFGAVSYSFSQGTATGCLLPNNSVYGNDFMGNATYYETSAPVTTLSNNYCYWTPSSTGVSCSVCTSYTYVWPWGYFPSGCTTGVKGTFSMVACPIDDHAIIMTVFTAFIAMGIIRRKNTGMNIE
;
A
#
# COMPACT_ATOMS: atom_id res chain seq x y z
N MET A 1 15.08 2.97 41.56
CA MET A 1 14.52 1.80 40.84
C MET A 1 13.10 1.99 40.34
N VAL A 2 12.25 2.77 41.02
CA VAL A 2 10.82 2.91 40.66
C VAL A 2 10.54 3.62 39.32
N VAL A 3 11.41 4.56 38.95
CA VAL A 3 11.24 5.39 37.75
C VAL A 3 11.64 4.67 36.46
N MET A 4 12.61 3.74 36.52
CA MET A 4 13.11 3.01 35.35
C MET A 4 12.09 2.03 34.77
N TYR A 5 11.33 1.32 35.62
CA TYR A 5 10.29 0.42 35.11
C TYR A 5 9.11 1.17 34.50
N LYS A 6 8.78 2.38 34.99
CA LYS A 6 7.69 3.21 34.44
C LYS A 6 8.03 3.74 33.04
N LEU A 7 9.27 4.17 32.82
CA LEU A 7 9.76 4.58 31.49
C LEU A 7 9.85 3.39 30.52
N SER A 8 10.28 2.23 30.99
CA SER A 8 10.31 1.01 30.17
C SER A 8 8.91 0.53 29.77
N LEU A 9 7.93 0.62 30.67
CA LEU A 9 6.53 0.29 30.40
C LEU A 9 5.89 1.27 29.42
N LEU A 10 6.18 2.56 29.54
CA LEU A 10 5.70 3.59 28.61
C LEU A 10 6.28 3.38 27.20
N PHE A 11 7.57 3.05 27.09
CA PHE A 11 8.23 2.76 25.81
C PHE A 11 7.67 1.48 25.18
N LEU A 12 7.37 0.45 25.99
CA LEU A 12 6.72 -0.78 25.52
C LEU A 12 5.29 -0.52 25.02
N LEU A 13 4.53 0.35 25.71
CA LEU A 13 3.17 0.76 25.29
C LEU A 13 3.16 1.58 24.00
N ILE A 14 4.12 2.48 23.81
CA ILE A 14 4.23 3.28 22.57
C ILE A 14 4.64 2.40 21.39
N THR A 15 5.60 1.49 21.60
CA THR A 15 6.03 0.55 20.55
C THR A 15 4.91 -0.44 20.21
N PHE A 16 4.23 -1.07 21.17
CA PHE A 16 3.09 -1.95 20.89
C PHE A 16 1.87 -1.23 20.28
N GLY A 17 1.58 -0.01 20.72
CA GLY A 17 0.52 0.82 20.14
C GLY A 17 0.80 1.18 18.68
N ALA A 18 2.06 1.44 18.33
CA ALA A 18 2.46 1.72 16.96
C ALA A 18 2.48 0.48 16.04
N VAL A 19 2.53 -0.75 16.56
CA VAL A 19 2.43 -1.97 15.72
C VAL A 19 0.97 -2.29 15.34
N SER A 20 -0.01 -1.61 15.96
CA SER A 20 -1.42 -1.91 15.76
C SER A 20 -2.04 -1.23 14.54
N TYR A 21 -1.24 -0.62 13.67
CA TYR A 21 -1.68 -0.32 12.30
C TYR A 21 -1.83 -1.63 11.55
N SER A 22 -2.97 -2.29 11.77
CA SER A 22 -3.45 -3.37 10.93
C SER A 22 -3.47 -2.83 9.50
N PHE A 23 -2.47 -3.22 8.71
CA PHE A 23 -2.48 -3.12 7.26
C PHE A 23 -3.66 -3.98 6.81
N SER A 24 -4.85 -3.39 6.74
CA SER A 24 -5.95 -3.99 6.01
C SER A 24 -5.48 -4.05 4.56
N GLN A 25 -4.96 -5.20 4.15
CA GLN A 25 -4.54 -5.44 2.78
C GLN A 25 -5.81 -5.43 1.94
N GLY A 26 -6.03 -4.33 1.21
CA GLY A 26 -7.12 -4.25 0.27
C GLY A 26 -6.92 -5.27 -0.85
N THR A 27 -7.96 -6.04 -1.15
CA THR A 27 -8.01 -6.89 -2.35
C THR A 27 -8.99 -6.31 -3.34
N ALA A 28 -8.61 -6.24 -4.62
CA ALA A 28 -9.46 -5.78 -5.70
C ALA A 28 -9.44 -6.80 -6.85
N THR A 29 -10.58 -7.05 -7.46
CA THR A 29 -10.68 -7.94 -8.64
C THR A 29 -11.11 -7.12 -9.83
N GLY A 30 -10.40 -7.25 -10.95
CA GLY A 30 -10.69 -6.46 -12.15
C GLY A 30 -9.52 -6.41 -13.12
N CYS A 31 -9.47 -5.34 -13.90
CA CYS A 31 -8.38 -5.02 -14.84
C CYS A 31 -7.46 -3.95 -14.23
N LEU A 32 -6.22 -4.33 -13.93
CA LEU A 32 -5.16 -3.42 -13.47
C LEU A 32 -4.51 -2.74 -14.68
N LEU A 33 -4.59 -1.42 -14.71
CA LEU A 33 -3.88 -0.59 -15.68
C LEU A 33 -2.51 -0.12 -15.13
N PRO A 34 -1.61 0.38 -16.01
CA PRO A 34 -0.31 0.93 -15.60
C PRO A 34 -0.39 2.13 -14.63
N ASN A 35 -1.56 2.74 -14.45
CA ASN A 35 -1.81 3.82 -13.50
C ASN A 35 -2.10 3.31 -12.06
N ASN A 36 -1.78 2.05 -11.76
CA ASN A 36 -2.02 1.40 -10.45
C ASN A 36 -3.50 1.42 -9.98
N SER A 37 -4.42 1.41 -10.94
CA SER A 37 -5.85 1.41 -10.68
C SER A 37 -6.50 0.15 -11.22
N VAL A 38 -7.36 -0.48 -10.42
CA VAL A 38 -8.09 -1.70 -10.77
C VAL A 38 -9.53 -1.34 -11.14
N TYR A 39 -9.93 -1.62 -12.37
CA TYR A 39 -11.27 -1.39 -12.90
C TYR A 39 -12.11 -2.64 -12.72
N GLY A 40 -13.20 -2.56 -11.95
CA GLY A 40 -13.95 -3.74 -11.50
C GLY A 40 -15.10 -4.18 -12.40
N ASN A 41 -15.64 -3.30 -13.24
CA ASN A 41 -16.85 -3.61 -14.01
C ASN A 41 -16.49 -4.05 -15.42
N ASP A 42 -16.84 -5.29 -15.74
CA ASP A 42 -16.72 -5.77 -17.11
C ASP A 42 -17.83 -5.16 -17.99
N PHE A 43 -17.53 -5.01 -19.27
CA PHE A 43 -18.50 -4.59 -20.25
C PHE A 43 -19.26 -5.82 -20.75
N MET A 44 -20.58 -5.84 -20.53
CA MET A 44 -21.50 -6.88 -21.03
C MET A 44 -21.21 -8.32 -20.58
N GLY A 45 -20.60 -8.55 -19.41
CA GLY A 45 -20.19 -9.89 -18.98
C GLY A 45 -18.94 -10.40 -19.72
N ASN A 46 -18.34 -9.58 -20.58
CA ASN A 46 -17.12 -9.93 -21.30
C ASN A 46 -15.93 -9.54 -20.44
N ALA A 47 -15.41 -10.53 -19.73
CA ALA A 47 -14.38 -10.34 -18.73
C ALA A 47 -12.98 -9.98 -19.30
N THR A 48 -12.90 -9.55 -20.57
CA THR A 48 -11.71 -9.01 -21.25
C THR A 48 -11.82 -7.49 -21.46
N TYR A 49 -13.03 -6.93 -21.49
CA TYR A 49 -13.30 -5.52 -21.75
C TYR A 49 -13.94 -4.87 -20.53
N TYR A 50 -13.42 -3.71 -20.14
CA TYR A 50 -13.85 -2.95 -18.97
C TYR A 50 -14.18 -1.52 -19.39
N GLU A 51 -15.08 -0.88 -18.67
CA GLU A 51 -15.42 0.53 -18.90
C GLU A 51 -14.61 1.45 -17.99
N THR A 52 -14.15 2.60 -18.49
CA THR A 52 -13.51 3.61 -17.63
C THR A 52 -14.47 4.26 -16.63
N SER A 53 -15.78 4.26 -16.91
CA SER A 53 -16.84 4.72 -16.01
C SER A 53 -17.10 3.78 -14.83
N ALA A 54 -16.49 2.59 -14.84
CA ALA A 54 -16.64 1.59 -13.79
C ALA A 54 -16.12 2.07 -12.43
N PRO A 55 -16.57 1.47 -11.32
CA PRO A 55 -15.89 1.58 -10.03
C PRO A 55 -14.40 1.22 -10.18
N VAL A 56 -13.56 2.14 -9.73
CA VAL A 56 -12.11 2.03 -9.73
C VAL A 56 -11.61 1.87 -8.31
N THR A 57 -10.77 0.88 -8.07
CA THR A 57 -10.05 0.73 -6.81
C THR A 57 -8.61 1.20 -7.00
N THR A 58 -8.26 2.27 -6.29
CA THR A 58 -6.89 2.80 -6.24
C THR A 58 -6.13 2.23 -5.04
N LEU A 59 -4.80 2.38 -5.03
CA LEU A 59 -3.99 2.05 -3.86
C LEU A 59 -4.42 2.89 -2.66
N SER A 60 -4.47 2.25 -1.49
CA SER A 60 -4.67 2.94 -0.21
C SER A 60 -3.37 3.60 0.26
N ASN A 61 -3.46 4.50 1.23
CA ASN A 61 -2.29 5.12 1.85
C ASN A 61 -1.32 4.05 2.40
N ASN A 62 -0.01 4.29 2.23
CA ASN A 62 1.10 3.40 2.60
C ASN A 62 1.20 2.10 1.78
N TYR A 63 0.53 2.02 0.62
CA TYR A 63 0.69 0.94 -0.35
C TYR A 63 1.26 1.47 -1.68
N CYS A 64 2.21 0.74 -2.25
CA CYS A 64 3.02 1.21 -3.37
C CYS A 64 2.67 0.54 -4.70
N TYR A 65 2.24 -0.71 -4.66
CA TYR A 65 1.91 -1.47 -5.87
C TYR A 65 0.91 -2.59 -5.57
N TRP A 66 0.35 -3.13 -6.64
CA TRP A 66 -0.52 -4.30 -6.61
C TRP A 66 0.28 -5.56 -6.91
N THR A 67 0.04 -6.64 -6.18
CA THR A 67 0.52 -7.97 -6.54
C THR A 67 -0.63 -8.84 -7.01
N PRO A 68 -0.52 -9.49 -8.18
CA PRO A 68 -1.55 -10.42 -8.63
C PRO A 68 -1.53 -11.71 -7.80
N SER A 69 -2.70 -12.28 -7.50
CA SER A 69 -2.83 -13.57 -6.81
C SER A 69 -2.63 -14.78 -7.72
N SER A 70 -2.65 -14.58 -9.04
CA SER A 70 -2.46 -15.59 -10.08
C SER A 70 -1.84 -14.96 -11.33
N THR A 71 -1.35 -15.78 -12.27
CA THR A 71 -0.96 -15.30 -13.61
C THR A 71 -2.16 -14.65 -14.29
N GLY A 72 -2.14 -13.32 -14.36
CA GLY A 72 -3.22 -12.55 -14.93
C GLY A 72 -3.32 -12.68 -16.45
N VAL A 73 -4.52 -12.48 -16.98
CA VAL A 73 -4.81 -12.51 -18.41
C VAL A 73 -4.87 -11.08 -18.94
N SER A 74 -4.54 -10.83 -20.21
CA SER A 74 -4.69 -9.48 -20.78
C SER A 74 -6.15 -9.02 -20.74
N CYS A 75 -6.35 -7.75 -20.38
CA CYS A 75 -7.65 -7.06 -20.44
C CYS A 75 -7.48 -5.68 -21.07
N SER A 76 -8.59 -5.07 -21.48
CA SER A 76 -8.62 -3.72 -22.02
C SER A 76 -9.68 -2.89 -21.28
N VAL A 77 -9.28 -1.72 -20.81
CA VAL A 77 -10.21 -0.71 -20.28
C VAL A 77 -10.41 0.34 -21.36
N CYS A 78 -11.64 0.53 -21.83
CA CYS A 78 -11.98 1.42 -22.94
C CYS A 78 -12.85 2.59 -22.47
N THR A 79 -12.67 3.75 -23.08
CA THR A 79 -13.38 4.99 -22.69
C THR A 79 -14.82 4.99 -23.15
N SER A 80 -15.11 4.35 -24.27
CA SER A 80 -16.46 4.26 -24.81
C SER A 80 -16.66 3.02 -25.68
N TYR A 81 -17.92 2.64 -25.84
CA TYR A 81 -18.38 1.58 -26.72
C TYR A 81 -19.47 2.16 -27.61
N THR A 82 -19.25 2.14 -28.93
CA THR A 82 -20.24 2.63 -29.90
C THR A 82 -20.93 1.44 -30.56
N TYR A 83 -22.26 1.40 -30.47
CA TYR A 83 -23.05 0.38 -31.16
C TYR A 83 -23.29 0.78 -32.62
N VAL A 84 -22.89 -0.08 -33.54
CA VAL A 84 -23.12 0.09 -34.98
C VAL A 84 -23.91 -1.10 -35.48
N TRP A 85 -25.16 -0.91 -35.88
CA TRP A 85 -25.97 -1.98 -36.48
C TRP A 85 -25.51 -2.30 -37.91
N PRO A 86 -25.43 -3.57 -38.35
CA PRO A 86 -25.59 -4.83 -37.60
C PRO A 86 -24.28 -5.38 -36.99
N TRP A 87 -23.23 -4.55 -36.94
CA TRP A 87 -21.85 -4.93 -36.65
C TRP A 87 -21.50 -5.07 -35.16
N GLY A 88 -22.34 -4.55 -34.25
CA GLY A 88 -22.16 -4.69 -32.79
C GLY A 88 -21.45 -3.50 -32.13
N TYR A 89 -20.86 -3.73 -30.96
CA TYR A 89 -20.16 -2.71 -30.18
C TYR A 89 -18.69 -2.63 -30.58
N PHE A 90 -18.24 -1.41 -30.89
CA PHE A 90 -16.85 -1.11 -31.18
C PHE A 90 -16.25 -0.33 -30.00
N PRO A 91 -15.24 -0.90 -29.32
CA PRO A 91 -14.57 -0.19 -28.25
C PRO A 91 -13.63 0.88 -28.81
N SER A 92 -13.50 2.00 -28.13
CA SER A 92 -12.55 3.07 -28.47
C SER A 92 -11.78 3.57 -27.25
N GLY A 93 -10.60 4.16 -27.47
CA GLY A 93 -9.77 4.69 -26.39
C GLY A 93 -9.30 3.62 -25.39
N CYS A 94 -8.99 2.41 -25.87
CA CYS A 94 -8.63 1.29 -25.00
C CYS A 94 -7.19 1.37 -24.51
N THR A 95 -7.00 1.09 -23.22
CA THR A 95 -5.70 0.85 -22.60
C THR A 95 -5.63 -0.60 -22.16
N THR A 96 -4.55 -1.28 -22.51
CA THR A 96 -4.33 -2.68 -22.12
C THR A 96 -3.80 -2.76 -20.69
N GLY A 97 -4.29 -3.74 -19.95
CA GLY A 97 -3.88 -4.05 -18.59
C GLY A 97 -3.83 -5.54 -18.34
N VAL A 98 -3.74 -5.89 -17.06
CA VAL A 98 -3.73 -7.27 -16.59
C VAL A 98 -4.96 -7.52 -15.74
N LYS A 99 -5.67 -8.59 -16.03
CA LYS A 99 -6.84 -9.05 -15.28
C LYS A 99 -6.42 -10.00 -14.19
N GLY A 100 -6.98 -9.80 -13.00
CA GLY A 100 -6.84 -10.75 -11.92
C GLY A 100 -7.49 -10.26 -10.64
N THR A 101 -7.22 -11.00 -9.58
CA THR A 101 -7.38 -10.50 -8.21
C THR A 101 -6.02 -10.00 -7.74
N PHE A 102 -6.02 -8.80 -7.19
CA PHE A 102 -4.84 -8.08 -6.79
C PHE A 102 -4.92 -7.77 -5.30
N SER A 103 -3.79 -7.95 -4.62
CA SER A 103 -3.61 -7.53 -3.22
C SER A 103 -2.68 -6.34 -3.18
N MET A 104 -2.98 -5.36 -2.32
CA MET A 104 -2.08 -4.22 -2.14
C MET A 104 -0.80 -4.65 -1.41
N VAL A 105 0.35 -4.15 -1.86
CA VAL A 105 1.65 -4.36 -1.18
C VAL A 105 2.11 -3.09 -0.49
N ALA A 106 2.39 -3.22 0.81
CA ALA A 106 2.80 -2.10 1.65
C ALA A 106 4.12 -1.50 1.14
N CYS A 107 4.21 -0.18 1.19
CA CYS A 107 5.46 0.51 0.89
C CYS A 107 6.53 0.11 1.91
N PRO A 108 7.79 -0.05 1.48
CA PRO A 108 8.89 -0.25 2.42
C PRO A 108 8.96 0.95 3.38
N ILE A 109 8.91 0.68 4.68
CA ILE A 109 9.06 1.68 5.75
C ILE A 109 10.53 2.16 5.87
N ASP A 110 11.43 1.54 5.11
CA ASP A 110 12.88 1.70 5.21
C ASP A 110 13.36 3.13 4.93
N ASP A 111 12.59 3.93 4.18
CA ASP A 111 12.91 5.36 3.95
C ASP A 111 12.96 6.19 5.25
N HIS A 112 12.38 5.70 6.36
CA HIS A 112 12.44 6.35 7.67
C HIS A 112 13.26 5.57 8.70
N ALA A 113 13.77 4.39 8.35
CA ALA A 113 14.65 3.60 9.23
C ALA A 113 15.95 4.36 9.52
N ILE A 114 16.46 5.15 8.57
CA ILE A 114 17.64 6.00 8.77
C ILE A 114 17.39 7.03 9.89
N ILE A 115 16.24 7.69 9.90
CA ILE A 115 15.91 8.69 10.93
C ILE A 115 15.81 8.02 12.30
N MET A 116 15.15 6.86 12.39
CA MET A 116 15.05 6.08 13.62
C MET A 116 16.43 5.59 14.12
N THR A 117 17.30 5.17 13.21
CA THR A 117 18.66 4.72 13.52
C THR A 117 19.54 5.87 14.00
N VAL A 118 19.43 7.04 13.39
CA VAL A 118 20.14 8.25 13.81
C VAL A 118 19.65 8.70 15.19
N PHE A 119 18.34 8.72 15.42
CA PHE A 119 17.77 9.14 16.70
C PHE A 119 18.20 8.21 17.84
N THR A 120 18.17 6.90 17.62
CA THR A 120 18.64 5.91 18.60
C THR A 120 20.14 6.00 18.84
N ALA A 121 20.95 6.26 17.82
CA ALA A 121 22.39 6.49 17.96
C ALA A 121 22.69 7.73 18.81
N PHE A 122 21.95 8.84 18.62
CA PHE A 122 22.10 10.04 19.45
C PHE A 122 21.73 9.80 20.91
N ILE A 123 20.64 9.08 21.18
CA ILE A 123 20.24 8.73 22.55
C ILE A 123 21.32 7.85 23.20
N ALA A 124 21.80 6.83 22.49
CA ALA A 124 22.85 5.92 22.99
C ALA A 124 24.15 6.67 23.32
N MET A 125 24.60 7.56 22.44
CA MET A 125 25.78 8.41 22.69
C MET A 125 25.58 9.32 23.91
N GLY A 126 24.39 9.88 24.09
CA GLY A 126 24.05 10.69 25.26
C GLY A 126 24.17 9.91 26.58
N ILE A 127 23.70 8.66 26.60
CA ILE A 127 23.80 7.78 27.78
C ILE A 127 25.25 7.39 28.07
N ILE A 128 26.02 7.02 27.04
CA ILE A 128 27.44 6.64 27.21
C ILE A 128 28.26 7.82 27.74
N ARG A 129 28.04 9.03 27.22
CA ARG A 129 28.73 10.23 27.69
C ARG A 129 28.43 10.51 29.17
N ARG A 130 27.18 10.37 29.61
CA ARG A 130 26.79 10.59 31.01
C ARG A 130 27.39 9.55 31.97
N LYS A 131 27.55 8.30 31.53
CA LYS A 131 28.23 7.26 32.32
C LYS A 131 29.73 7.52 32.50
N ASN A 132 30.40 8.05 31.46
CA ASN A 132 31.84 8.31 31.52
C ASN A 132 32.21 9.64 32.20
N THR A 133 31.29 10.61 32.32
CA THR A 133 31.55 11.89 33.02
C THR A 133 31.14 11.92 34.49
N GLY A 134 30.64 10.82 35.06
CA GLY A 134 30.43 10.72 36.51
C GLY A 134 29.41 11.70 37.11
N MET A 135 28.47 12.23 36.32
CA MET A 135 27.37 13.02 36.86
C MET A 135 26.34 12.10 37.54
N ASN A 136 26.52 11.89 38.84
CA ASN A 136 25.46 11.52 39.76
C ASN A 136 24.39 12.63 39.75
N ILE A 137 23.14 12.24 39.53
CA ILE A 137 21.98 13.12 39.79
C ILE A 137 21.27 12.46 40.96
N GLU A 138 21.34 13.12 42.12
CA GLU A 138 20.40 12.93 43.24
C GLU A 138 18.98 13.33 42.83
#